data_AF-A0A6A3CAG1-F1
#
_entry.id   AF-A0A6A3CAG1-F1
#
_cell.length_a   1.000
_cell.length_b   1.000
_cell.length_c   1.000
_cell.angle_alpha   90.00
_cell.angle_beta   90.00
_cell.angle_gamma   90.00
#
_symmetry.space_group_name_H-M   'P 1'
#
loop_
_entity.id
_entity.type
_entity.pdbx_description
1 polymer ?
#
loop_
_entity_poly.entity_id
_entity_poly.type
_entity_poly.pdbx_seq_one_letter_code
_entity_poly.pdbx_strand_id
1 'polypeptide(L)' 'MNPQADKIVRRITTVATVTASYFLLTDDYGPESNVLDPIKNTILSAQSSVKEFIIGSRKEHQEVR' A
#
# COMPACT_ATOMS: atom_id res chain seq x y z
N MET A 1 -16.52 32.86 27.96
CA MET A 1 -15.93 31.81 27.11
C MET A 1 -15.15 32.48 26.00
N ASN A 2 -14.01 31.94 25.57
CA ASN A 2 -13.17 32.59 24.56
C ASN A 2 -13.69 32.26 23.15
N PRO A 3 -14.32 33.21 22.45
CA PRO A 3 -14.98 32.96 21.16
C PRO A 3 -14.00 32.53 20.05
N GLN A 4 -12.70 32.81 20.20
CA GLN A 4 -11.68 32.30 19.28
C GLN A 4 -11.39 30.83 19.53
N ALA A 5 -11.30 30.43 20.81
CA ALA A 5 -11.11 29.03 21.19
C ALA A 5 -12.31 28.18 20.75
N ASP A 6 -13.53 28.66 20.93
CA ASP A 6 -14.76 27.95 20.52
C ASP A 6 -14.80 27.70 19.00
N LYS A 7 -14.34 28.65 18.18
CA LYS A 7 -14.23 28.48 16.72
C LYS A 7 -13.21 27.41 16.32
N ILE A 8 -12.07 27.37 17.02
CA ILE A 8 -11.01 26.40 16.74
C ILE A 8 -11.48 25.00 17.13
N VAL A 9 -12.02 24.85 18.33
CA VAL A 9 -12.55 23.57 18.82
C VAL A 9 -13.60 23.05 17.86
N ARG A 10 -14.56 23.89 17.44
CA ARG A 10 -15.60 23.47 16.50
C ARG A 10 -15.04 22.94 15.17
N ARG A 11 -14.04 23.62 14.59
CA ARG A 11 -13.40 23.16 13.34
C ARG A 11 -12.68 21.83 13.54
N ILE A 12 -11.90 21.71 14.61
CA ILE A 12 -11.15 20.49 14.92
C ILE A 12 -12.12 19.32 15.14
N THR A 13 -13.20 19.53 15.91
CA THR A 13 -14.22 18.50 16.12
C THR A 13 -14.84 18.06 14.81
N THR A 14 -15.25 18.98 13.93
CA THR A 14 -15.80 18.61 12.61
C THR A 14 -14.82 17.79 11.78
N VAL A 15 -13.55 18.21 11.69
CA VAL A 15 -12.52 17.48 10.94
C VAL A 15 -12.28 16.11 11.56
N ALA A 16 -12.10 16.04 12.88
CA ALA A 16 -11.89 14.79 13.60
C ALA A 16 -13.06 13.82 13.43
N THR A 17 -14.31 14.32 13.48
CA THR A 17 -15.49 13.50 13.23
C THR A 17 -15.48 12.95 11.81
N VAL A 18 -15.27 13.79 10.79
CA VAL A 18 -15.23 13.33 9.39
C VAL A 18 -14.13 12.30 9.17
N THR A 19 -12.93 12.54 9.71
CA THR A 19 -11.81 11.60 9.61
C THR A 19 -12.12 10.29 10.33
N ALA A 20 -12.62 10.33 11.56
CA ALA A 20 -13.01 9.14 12.30
C ALA A 20 -14.13 8.36 11.58
N SER A 21 -15.14 9.06 11.02
CA SER A 21 -16.18 8.43 10.23
C SER A 21 -15.64 7.78 8.95
N TYR A 22 -14.70 8.41 8.26
CA TYR A 22 -14.02 7.81 7.10
C TYR A 22 -13.25 6.55 7.49
N PHE A 23 -12.50 6.60 8.60
CA PHE A 23 -11.76 5.45 9.10
C PHE A 23 -12.68 4.31 9.54
N LEU A 24 -13.72 4.58 10.33
CA LEU A 24 -14.68 3.55 10.75
C LEU A 24 -15.43 2.95 9.56
N LEU A 25 -15.81 3.77 8.58
CA LEU A 25 -16.46 3.28 7.38
C LEU A 25 -15.52 2.39 6.56
N THR A 26 -14.26 2.77 6.40
CA THR A 26 -13.27 1.94 5.68
C THR A 26 -12.75 0.76 6.50
N ASP A 27 -12.96 0.71 7.81
CA ASP A 27 -12.53 -0.39 8.68
C ASP A 27 -13.38 -1.65 8.46
N ASP A 28 -14.69 -1.49 8.21
CA ASP A 28 -15.56 -2.61 7.80
C ASP A 28 -15.22 -3.13 6.39
N TYR A 29 -14.58 -2.30 5.56
CA TYR A 29 -13.92 -2.72 4.32
C TYR A 29 -12.46 -3.08 4.63
N GLY A 30 -12.24 -4.07 5.51
CA GLY A 30 -10.91 -4.60 5.80
C GLY A 30 -10.12 -4.81 4.51
N PRO A 31 -8.77 -4.61 4.52
CA PRO A 31 -7.96 -4.30 3.33
C PRO A 31 -8.35 -5.18 2.16
N GLU A 32 -9.27 -4.68 1.34
CA GLU A 32 -9.80 -5.42 0.20
C GLU A 32 -8.59 -5.68 -0.68
N SER A 33 -8.35 -6.94 -1.06
CA SER A 33 -7.15 -7.33 -1.80
C SER A 33 -7.02 -6.39 -2.99
N ASN A 34 -6.03 -5.50 -2.89
CA ASN A 34 -6.05 -4.23 -3.58
C ASN A 34 -6.15 -4.51 -5.07
N VAL A 35 -6.83 -3.64 -5.81
CA VAL A 35 -6.73 -3.58 -7.29
C VAL A 35 -5.27 -3.55 -7.79
N LEU A 36 -4.31 -3.26 -6.91
CA LEU A 36 -2.87 -3.25 -7.16
C LEU A 36 -2.14 -4.58 -6.81
N ASP A 37 -2.79 -5.53 -6.14
CA ASP A 37 -2.21 -6.85 -5.84
C ASP A 37 -1.82 -7.64 -7.10
N PRO A 38 -2.61 -7.62 -8.20
CA PRO A 38 -2.21 -8.24 -9.46
C PRO A 38 -0.92 -7.61 -10.02
N ILE A 39 -0.77 -6.28 -9.90
CA ILE A 39 0.40 -5.55 -10.39
C ILE A 39 1.63 -5.89 -9.53
N LYS A 40 1.47 -5.91 -8.21
CA LYS A 40 2.52 -6.29 -7.27
C LYS A 40 3.01 -7.73 -7.50
N ASN A 41 2.08 -8.66 -7.69
CA ASN A 41 2.41 -10.06 -7.98
C ASN A 41 3.10 -10.21 -9.35
N THR A 42 2.67 -9.44 -10.35
CA THR A 42 3.32 -9.44 -11.68
C THR A 42 4.76 -8.93 -11.60
N ILE A 43 5.01 -7.86 -10.84
CA ILE A 43 6.36 -7.30 -10.65
C ILE A 43 7.26 -8.30 -9.89
N LEU A 44 6.76 -8.94 -8.84
CA LEU A 44 7.51 -9.94 -8.08
C LEU A 44 7.82 -11.21 -8.91
N SER A 45 6.88 -11.62 -9.76
CA SER A 45 7.06 -12.75 -10.67
C SER A 45 8.08 -12.43 -11.77
N ALA A 46 8.03 -11.23 -12.35
CA ALA A 46 9.03 -10.76 -13.31
C ALA A 46 10.43 -10.66 -12.69
N GLN A 47 10.54 -10.16 -11.45
CA GLN A 47 11.80 -10.13 -10.71
C GLN A 47 12.36 -11.54 -10.50
N SER A 48 11.51 -12.49 -10.11
CA SER A 48 11.93 -13.89 -9.90
C SER A 48 12.36 -14.55 -11.21
N SER A 49 11.64 -14.31 -12.31
CA SER A 49 11.96 -14.85 -13.63
C SER A 49 13.28 -14.31 -14.18
N VAL A 50 13.56 -13.02 -14.01
CA VAL A 50 14.86 -12.43 -14.38
C VAL A 50 15.99 -13.01 -13.52
N LYS A 51 15.74 -13.20 -12.22
CA LYS A 51 16.73 -13.78 -11.31
C LYS A 51 17.04 -15.23 -11.70
N GLU A 52 16.03 -16.03 -12.06
CA GLU A 52 16.22 -17.38 -12.57
C GLU A 52 16.91 -17.41 -13.93
N PHE A 53 16.59 -16.49 -14.84
CA PHE A 53 17.26 -16.36 -16.14
C PHE A 53 18.75 -16.06 -16.00
N ILE A 54 19.13 -15.13 -15.12
CA ILE A 54 20.54 -14.80 -14.89
C ILE A 54 21.28 -15.96 -14.17
N ILE A 55 20.64 -16.62 -13.20
CA ILE A 55 21.24 -17.76 -12.49
C ILE A 55 21.39 -18.97 -13.41
N GLY A 56 20.38 -19.27 -14.23
CA GLY A 56 20.39 -20.34 -15.22
C GLY A 56 21.44 -20.10 -16.31
N SER A 57 21.50 -18.88 -16.84
CA SER A 57 22.53 -18.47 -17.80
C SER A 57 23.95 -18.60 -17.23
N ARG A 58 24.16 -18.30 -15.94
CA ARG A 58 25.47 -18.46 -15.29
C ARG A 58 25.89 -19.92 -15.11
N LYS A 59 24.94 -20.86 -15.00
CA LYS A 59 25.21 -22.30 -14.95
C LYS A 59 25.59 -22.83 -16.33
N GLU A 60 24.86 -22.42 -17.37
CA GLU A 60 25.14 -22.82 -18.76
C GLU A 60 26.52 -22.32 -19.25
N HIS A 61 26.92 -21.10 -18.84
CA HIS A 61 28.23 -20.54 -19.16
C HIS A 61 29.41 -21.18 -18.39
N GLN A 62 29.16 -22.02 -17.38
CA GLN A 62 30.20 -22.75 -16.64
C GLN A 62 30.32 -24.22 -17.06
N GLU A 63 29.35 -24.78 -17.79
CA GLU A 63 29.37 -26.17 -18.26
C GLU A 63 30.08 -26.33 -19.61
N VAL A 64 30.37 -25.22 -20.31
CA VAL A 64 31.25 -25.20 -21.50
C VAL A 64 32.66 -24.76 -21.08
N ARG A 65 33.38 -25.61 -20.35
CA ARG A 65 34.85 -25.59 -20.28
C ARG A 65 35.45 -26.96 -19.97
#